data_AF-A0A0R2BIY6-F1
#
_entry.id   AF-A0A0R2BIY6-F1
#
_cell.length_a   1.000
_cell.length_b   1.000
_cell.length_c   1.000
_cell.angle_alpha   90.00
_cell.angle_beta   90.00
_cell.angle_gamma   90.00
#
_symmetry.space_group_name_H-M   'P 1'
#
loop_
_entity.id
_entity.type
_entity.pdbx_description
1 polymer ?
#
loop_
_entity_poly.entity_id
_entity_poly.type
_entity_poly.pdbx_seq_one_letter_code
_entity_poly.pdbx_strand_id
1 'polypeptide(L)'
;MGYLSTKNSYLNVSSERIAYRKLGKPKTTPLVMLVHLGATLDNWDPKLIDLLAKKRQLILLDLPGVGASKGKVAVTISKMAKQALAIIKALEFKLPIDKPQSSCL
;
A
#
# COMPACT_ATOMS: atom_id res chain seq x y z
N MET A 1 7.27 -8.98 -14.55
CA MET A 1 6.51 -7.79 -15.00
C MET A 1 7.07 -6.57 -14.30
N GLY A 2 7.26 -5.49 -15.05
CA GLY A 2 7.70 -4.19 -14.51
C GLY A 2 6.50 -3.32 -14.13
N TYR A 3 6.79 -2.21 -13.45
CA TYR A 3 5.77 -1.35 -12.85
C TYR A 3 4.77 -0.81 -13.87
N LEU A 4 5.24 -0.33 -15.01
CA LEU A 4 4.40 0.24 -16.09
C LEU A 4 3.37 -0.75 -16.67
N SER A 5 3.68 -2.05 -16.59
CA SER A 5 2.79 -3.12 -17.09
C SER A 5 1.84 -3.68 -16.03
N THR A 6 1.99 -3.24 -14.78
CA THR A 6 1.22 -3.76 -13.64
C THR A 6 -0.15 -3.08 -13.59
N LYS A 7 -1.21 -3.86 -13.77
CA LYS A 7 -2.59 -3.36 -13.69
C LYS A 7 -2.95 -2.97 -12.25
N ASN A 8 -3.85 -1.99 -12.12
CA ASN A 8 -4.43 -1.64 -10.83
C ASN A 8 -5.35 -2.77 -10.36
N SER A 9 -5.12 -3.22 -9.14
CA SER A 9 -6.04 -4.04 -8.37
C SER A 9 -6.89 -3.15 -7.47
N TYR A 10 -8.01 -3.69 -7.01
CA TYR A 10 -8.95 -2.96 -6.16
C TYR A 10 -9.33 -3.77 -4.94
N LEU A 11 -9.53 -3.07 -3.83
CA LEU A 11 -9.99 -3.61 -2.55
C LEU A 11 -11.11 -2.72 -2.01
N ASN A 12 -12.14 -3.32 -1.43
CA ASN A 12 -13.19 -2.56 -0.74
C ASN A 12 -12.81 -2.42 0.74
N VAL A 13 -12.69 -1.18 1.22
CA VAL A 13 -12.36 -0.85 2.61
C VAL A 13 -13.37 0.16 3.12
N SER A 14 -14.12 -0.18 4.16
CA SER A 14 -15.11 0.73 4.76
C SER A 14 -16.04 1.39 3.74
N SER A 15 -16.57 0.59 2.79
CA SER A 15 -17.42 1.01 1.65
C SER A 15 -16.75 1.82 0.53
N GLU A 16 -15.44 2.07 0.61
CA GLU A 16 -14.68 2.74 -0.44
C GLU A 16 -13.86 1.74 -1.26
N ARG A 17 -13.86 1.93 -2.58
CA ARG A 17 -13.04 1.12 -3.51
C ARG A 17 -11.65 1.74 -3.64
N ILE A 18 -10.65 1.04 -3.12
CA ILE A 18 -9.26 1.48 -3.04
C ILE A 18 -8.43 0.82 -4.13
N ALA A 19 -7.73 1.64 -4.93
CA ALA A 19 -6.80 1.19 -5.94
C ALA A 19 -5.41 0.93 -5.35
N TYR A 20 -4.79 -0.17 -5.78
CA TYR A 20 -3.42 -0.51 -5.41
C TYR A 20 -2.72 -1.30 -6.51
N ARG A 21 -1.39 -1.29 -6.51
CA ARG A 21 -0.54 -2.20 -7.29
C ARG A 21 0.25 -3.08 -6.35
N LYS A 22 0.31 -4.38 -6.66
CA LYS A 22 1.13 -5.37 -5.94
C LYS A 22 2.12 -6.00 -6.90
N LEU A 23 3.40 -5.96 -6.56
CA LEU A 23 4.46 -6.56 -7.37
C LEU A 23 5.68 -6.94 -6.51
N GLY A 24 6.64 -7.62 -7.12
CA GLY A 24 7.87 -8.07 -6.47
C GLY A 24 7.76 -9.47 -5.85
N LYS A 25 8.71 -9.81 -4.99
CA LYS A 25 8.90 -11.17 -4.46
C LYS A 25 7.89 -11.52 -3.34
N PRO A 26 6.96 -12.48 -3.56
CA PRO A 26 6.03 -12.94 -2.53
C PRO A 26 6.74 -13.51 -1.30
N LYS A 27 6.03 -13.60 -0.17
CA LYS A 27 6.53 -14.19 1.10
C LYS A 27 7.73 -13.46 1.74
N THR A 28 7.99 -12.22 1.32
CA THR A 28 8.90 -11.31 2.04
C THR A 28 8.09 -10.32 2.87
N THR A 29 8.71 -9.65 3.85
CA THR A 29 8.03 -8.56 4.58
C THR A 29 7.61 -7.47 3.59
N PRO A 30 6.30 -7.19 3.44
CA PRO A 30 5.82 -6.23 2.46
C PRO A 30 6.33 -4.82 2.77
N LEU A 31 6.67 -4.06 1.72
CA LEU A 31 6.91 -2.63 1.78
C LEU A 31 5.68 -1.91 1.26
N VAL A 32 5.01 -1.18 2.14
CA VAL A 32 3.85 -0.34 1.79
C VAL A 32 4.37 1.04 1.41
N MET A 33 4.01 1.49 0.21
CA MET A 33 4.49 2.75 -0.36
C MET A 33 3.33 3.74 -0.46
N LEU A 34 3.49 4.87 0.25
CA LEU A 34 2.59 6.02 0.19
C LEU A 34 3.24 7.10 -0.66
N VAL A 35 2.51 7.60 -1.63
CA VAL A 35 3.02 8.63 -2.55
C VAL A 35 2.93 10.02 -1.89
N HIS A 36 3.68 10.99 -2.43
CA HIS A 36 3.72 12.36 -1.94
C HIS A 36 2.41 13.12 -2.26
N LEU A 37 2.31 14.36 -1.78
CA LEU A 37 1.12 15.19 -1.94
C LEU A 37 0.74 15.37 -3.41
N GLY A 38 -0.54 15.15 -3.73
CA GLY A 38 -1.11 15.36 -5.07
C GLY A 38 -0.78 14.28 -6.09
N ALA A 39 -0.01 13.27 -5.71
CA ALA A 39 0.40 12.19 -6.60
C ALA A 39 -0.50 10.95 -6.49
N THR A 40 -0.41 10.09 -7.49
CA THR A 40 -1.15 8.85 -7.67
C THR A 40 -0.18 7.69 -7.94
N LEU A 41 -0.70 6.47 -8.15
CA LEU A 41 0.08 5.33 -8.62
C LEU A 41 0.92 5.65 -9.89
N ASP A 42 0.49 6.56 -10.76
CA ASP A 42 1.23 6.81 -12.01
C ASP A 42 2.42 7.77 -11.85
N ASN A 43 2.63 8.31 -10.64
CA ASN A 43 3.71 9.26 -10.36
C ASN A 43 4.98 8.62 -9.80
N TRP A 44 5.01 7.31 -9.56
CA TRP A 44 6.23 6.62 -9.13
C TRP A 44 7.23 6.47 -10.28
N ASP A 45 8.52 6.70 -10.02
CA ASP A 45 9.58 6.34 -10.98
C ASP A 45 9.58 4.81 -11.19
N PRO A 46 9.27 4.31 -12.41
CA PRO A 46 9.21 2.90 -12.68
C PRO A 46 10.53 2.17 -12.39
N LYS A 47 11.68 2.83 -12.61
CA LYS A 47 13.00 2.22 -12.37
C LYS A 47 13.21 1.96 -10.88
N LEU A 48 12.83 2.91 -10.03
CA LEU A 48 12.89 2.75 -8.58
C LEU A 48 12.03 1.58 -8.12
N ILE A 49 10.78 1.52 -8.57
CA ILE A 49 9.84 0.47 -8.17
C ILE A 49 10.34 -0.90 -8.64
N ASP A 50 10.81 -1.00 -9.89
CA ASP A 50 11.34 -2.25 -10.44
C ASP A 50 12.58 -2.75 -9.68
N LEU A 51 13.47 -1.83 -9.25
CA LEU A 51 14.64 -2.19 -8.44
C LEU A 51 14.25 -2.68 -7.05
N LEU A 52 13.29 -2.04 -6.39
CA LEU A 52 12.80 -2.45 -5.08
C LEU A 52 12.05 -3.80 -5.15
N ALA A 53 11.26 -4.00 -6.21
CA ALA A 53 10.47 -5.22 -6.44
C ALA A 53 11.35 -6.48 -6.59
N LYS A 54 12.61 -6.34 -7.03
CA LYS A 54 13.59 -7.44 -7.07
C LYS A 54 13.93 -8.00 -5.70
N LYS A 55 13.77 -7.22 -4.63
CA LYS A 55 14.19 -7.58 -3.27
C LYS A 55 13.02 -7.83 -2.31
N ARG A 56 11.89 -7.15 -2.51
CA ARG A 56 10.76 -7.16 -1.56
C ARG A 56 9.43 -7.21 -2.30
N GLN A 57 8.39 -7.68 -1.62
CA GLN A 57 7.01 -7.49 -2.02
C GLN A 57 6.63 -6.03 -1.81
N LEU A 58 6.13 -5.37 -2.85
CA LEU A 58 5.70 -3.98 -2.81
C LEU A 58 4.18 -3.90 -2.88
N ILE A 59 3.61 -2.98 -2.11
CA ILE A 59 2.22 -2.55 -2.20
C ILE A 59 2.22 -1.04 -2.33
N LEU A 60 1.83 -0.56 -3.50
CA LEU A 60 1.65 0.86 -3.75
C LEU A 60 0.16 1.13 -3.74
N LEU A 61 -0.28 2.16 -3.04
CA LEU A 61 -1.70 2.42 -2.84
C LEU A 61 -2.05 3.88 -3.08
N ASP A 62 -3.23 4.09 -3.65
CA ASP A 62 -3.91 5.37 -3.67
C ASP A 62 -4.81 5.46 -2.43
N LEU A 63 -4.62 6.48 -1.58
CA LEU A 63 -5.52 6.71 -0.44
C LEU A 63 -6.95 7.06 -0.91
N PRO A 64 -7.96 6.97 -0.04
CA PRO A 64 -9.32 7.43 -0.34
C PRO A 64 -9.39 8.78 -1.05
N GLY A 65 -10.12 8.83 -2.17
CA GLY A 65 -10.29 10.04 -2.98
C GLY A 65 -9.05 10.47 -3.80
N VAL A 66 -8.00 9.65 -3.86
CA VAL A 66 -6.79 9.91 -4.66
C VAL A 66 -6.74 8.97 -5.87
N GLY A 67 -6.32 9.48 -7.03
CA GLY A 67 -6.05 8.66 -8.21
C GLY A 67 -7.23 7.78 -8.62
N ALA A 68 -6.99 6.46 -8.67
CA ALA A 68 -8.02 5.49 -9.04
C ALA A 68 -8.90 5.03 -7.86
N SER A 69 -8.61 5.48 -6.64
CA SER A 69 -9.43 5.21 -5.45
C SER A 69 -10.69 6.09 -5.42
N LYS A 70 -11.80 5.52 -4.96
CA LYS A 70 -13.03 6.25 -4.64
C LYS A 70 -12.97 6.82 -3.23
N GLY A 71 -14.01 7.57 -2.84
CA GLY A 71 -14.11 8.16 -1.51
C GLY A 71 -13.68 9.62 -1.46
N LYS A 72 -13.33 10.08 -0.25
CA LYS A 72 -12.91 11.47 -0.01
C LYS A 72 -11.53 11.51 0.65
N VAL A 73 -10.72 12.47 0.21
CA VAL A 73 -9.44 12.78 0.84
C VAL A 73 -9.68 13.24 2.27
N ALA A 74 -9.01 12.60 3.22
CA ALA A 74 -9.07 13.00 4.60
C ALA A 74 -8.45 14.39 4.81
N VAL A 75 -9.09 15.19 5.66
CA VAL A 75 -8.65 16.58 5.98
C VAL A 75 -7.53 16.65 7.03
N THR A 76 -7.11 15.52 7.60
CA THR A 76 -6.00 15.48 8.56
C THR A 76 -5.08 14.27 8.35
N ILE A 77 -3.81 14.43 8.69
CA ILE A 77 -2.79 13.35 8.62
C ILE A 77 -3.20 12.16 9.50
N SER A 78 -3.75 12.40 10.70
CA SER A 78 -4.22 11.32 11.58
C SER A 78 -5.32 10.48 10.94
N LYS A 79 -6.26 11.11 10.21
CA LYS A 79 -7.29 10.39 9.46
C LYS A 79 -6.69 9.64 8.27
N MET A 80 -5.73 10.22 7.54
CA MET A 80 -5.00 9.52 6.48
C MET A 80 -4.26 8.28 7.01
N ALA A 81 -3.60 8.38 8.16
CA ALA A 81 -2.92 7.25 8.80
C ALA A 81 -3.89 6.13 9.19
N LYS A 82 -5.08 6.48 9.72
CA LYS A 82 -6.14 5.50 10.01
C LYS A 82 -6.66 4.83 8.74
N GLN A 83 -6.84 5.57 7.65
CA GLN A 83 -7.22 5.00 6.36
C GLN A 83 -6.15 4.04 5.83
N ALA A 84 -4.88 4.44 5.83
CA ALA A 84 -3.77 3.57 5.45
C ALA A 84 -3.73 2.29 6.29
N LEU A 85 -3.89 2.40 7.61
CA LEU A 85 -3.95 1.25 8.52
C LEU A 85 -5.11 0.31 8.19
N ALA A 86 -6.31 0.86 7.91
CA ALA A 86 -7.47 0.06 7.54
C ALA A 86 -7.23 -0.71 6.22
N ILE A 87 -6.62 -0.06 5.22
CA ILE A 87 -6.24 -0.70 3.95
C ILE A 87 -5.23 -1.83 4.19
N ILE A 88 -4.19 -1.59 4.99
CA ILE A 88 -3.16 -2.59 5.29
C ILE A 88 -3.76 -3.80 6.01
N LYS A 89 -4.65 -3.58 6.97
CA LYS A 89 -5.38 -4.66 7.66
C LYS A 89 -6.27 -5.45 6.71
N ALA A 90 -6.96 -4.78 5.80
CA ALA A 90 -7.85 -5.41 4.83
C ALA A 90 -7.09 -6.20 3.73
N LEU A 91 -5.81 -5.89 3.49
CA LEU A 91 -4.94 -6.70 2.63
C LEU A 91 -4.35 -7.94 3.35
N GLU A 92 -4.80 -8.22 4.58
CA GLU A 92 -4.43 -9.39 5.41
C GLU A 92 -2.92 -9.54 5.66
N PHE A 93 -2.17 -8.44 5.67
CA PHE A 93 -0.77 -8.52 6.05
C PHE A 93 -0.63 -8.77 7.54
N LYS A 94 0.10 -9.82 7.92
CA LYS A 94 0.64 -9.97 9.28
C LYS A 94 1.58 -8.79 9.53
N LEU A 95 1.04 -7.73 10.10
CA LEU A 95 1.84 -6.67 10.69
C LEU A 95 2.70 -7.32 11.79
N PRO A 96 4.03 -7.14 11.80
CA PRO A 96 4.88 -7.63 12.89
C PRO A 96 4.60 -6.98 14.25
N ILE A 97 3.53 -6.19 14.37
CA ILE A 97 3.21 -5.37 15.54
C ILE A 97 2.78 -6.24 16.73
N ASP A 98 2.37 -7.49 16.49
CA ASP A 98 2.01 -8.47 17.54
C ASP A 98 2.97 -9.68 17.58
N LYS A 99 4.28 -9.45 17.65
CA LYS A 99 5.11 -10.44 18.36
C LYS A 99 5.10 -10.04 19.83
N PRO A 100 4.38 -10.77 20.72
CA PRO A 100 4.59 -10.57 22.15
C PRO A 100 6.07 -10.85 22.44
N GLN A 101 6.71 -9.95 23.20
CA GLN A 101 8.02 -10.23 23.81
C GLN A 101 7.82 -11.26 24.93
N SER A 102 7.45 -12.48 24.58
CA SER A 102 7.43 -13.60 25.51
C SER A 102 8.44 -14.64 25.03
N SER A 103 9.34 -15.00 25.95
CA SER A 103 10.48 -15.93 25.80
C SER A 103 11.83 -15.29 25.44
N CYS A 104 12.30 -14.38 26.31
CA CYS A 104 13.67 -14.46 26.82
C CYS A 104 13.57 -14.76 28.32
N LEU A 105 13.32 -16.02 28.65
CA LEU A 105 13.68 -16.68 29.90
C LEU A 105 13.99 -18.14 29.53
#